data_AF-A0A3D5VQE6-F1
#
_entry.id   AF-A0A3D5VQE6-F1
#
_cell.length_a   1.000
_cell.length_b   1.000
_cell.length_c   1.000
_cell.angle_alpha   90.00
_cell.angle_beta   90.00
_cell.angle_gamma   90.00
#
_symmetry.space_group_name_H-M   'P 1'
#
loop_
_entity.id
_entity.type
_entity.pdbx_description
1 polymer ?
#
loop_
_entity_poly.entity_id
_entity_poly.type
_entity_poly.pdbx_seq_one_letter_code
_entity_poly.pdbx_strand_id
1 'polypeptide(L)' 'MKDTATALNPFSLMMEPELVLQTMERSQQLRGLRRHKLRPLDKPLIPYTKEAIAARAAFDAAIDAEDFEDQADSYLLN' A
#
# COMPACT_ATOMS: atom_id res chain seq x y z
N MET A 1 -26.13 17.85 -10.85
CA MET A 1 -25.86 17.40 -12.24
C MET A 1 -24.87 18.35 -12.91
N LYS A 2 -23.56 18.20 -12.65
CA LYS A 2 -22.49 18.92 -13.36
C LYS A 2 -21.25 18.03 -13.60
N ASP A 3 -21.44 16.72 -13.79
CA ASP A 3 -20.32 15.77 -13.97
C ASP A 3 -20.02 15.41 -15.42
N THR A 4 -20.92 15.72 -16.36
CA THR A 4 -20.78 15.25 -17.74
C THR A 4 -19.66 15.95 -18.51
N ALA A 5 -19.37 17.22 -18.21
CA ALA A 5 -18.30 17.98 -18.87
C ALA A 5 -16.90 17.62 -18.35
N THR A 6 -16.73 17.45 -17.03
CA THR A 6 -15.47 17.02 -16.42
C THR A 6 -15.12 15.58 -16.77
N ALA A 7 -16.13 14.72 -16.99
CA ALA A 7 -15.93 13.36 -17.49
C ALA A 7 -15.51 13.31 -18.97
N LEU A 8 -15.84 14.34 -19.76
CA LEU A 8 -15.55 14.38 -21.20
C LEU A 8 -14.13 14.89 -21.51
N ASN A 9 -13.54 15.67 -20.60
CA ASN A 9 -12.19 16.18 -20.76
C ASN A 9 -11.39 16.01 -19.45
N PRO A 10 -10.39 15.11 -19.41
CA PRO A 10 -9.64 14.79 -18.18
C PRO A 10 -8.79 15.97 -17.69
N PHE A 11 -8.58 17.01 -18.50
CA PHE A 11 -7.78 18.17 -18.16
C PHE A 11 -8.62 19.40 -17.77
N SER A 12 -9.95 19.32 -17.81
CA SER A 12 -10.82 20.46 -17.45
C SER A 12 -10.52 21.05 -16.07
N LEU A 13 -10.09 20.22 -15.11
CA LEU A 13 -9.67 20.67 -13.78
C LEU A 13 -8.35 21.47 -13.79
N MET A 14 -7.49 21.24 -14.77
CA MET A 14 -6.22 21.97 -14.93
C MET A 14 -6.41 23.29 -15.70
N MET A 15 -7.39 23.35 -16.60
CA MET A 15 -7.64 24.54 -17.42
C MET A 15 -8.33 25.67 -16.64
N GLU A 16 -9.08 25.34 -15.59
CA GLU A 16 -9.84 26.30 -14.78
C GLU A 16 -9.60 26.08 -13.27
N PRO A 17 -8.41 26.41 -12.76
CA PRO A 17 -8.04 26.13 -11.37
C PRO A 17 -8.94 26.86 -10.35
N GLU A 18 -9.40 28.06 -10.67
CA GLU A 18 -10.27 28.86 -9.78
C GLU A 18 -11.63 28.18 -9.54
N LEU A 19 -12.18 27.53 -10.57
CA LEU A 19 -13.44 26.78 -10.44
C LEU A 19 -13.26 25.57 -9.52
N VAL A 20 -12.09 24.93 -9.58
CA VAL A 20 -11.74 23.82 -8.67
C VAL A 20 -11.70 24.31 -7.23
N LEU A 21 -11.04 25.44 -6.96
CA LEU A 21 -10.98 26.00 -5.60
C LEU A 21 -12.38 26.36 -5.06
N GLN A 22 -13.20 27.04 -5.86
CA GLN A 22 -14.56 27.42 -5.45
C GLN A 22 -15.45 26.19 -5.17
N THR A 23 -15.32 25.13 -5.97
CA THR A 23 -16.07 23.89 -5.76
C THR A 23 -15.56 23.13 -4.53
N MET A 24 -14.25 23.09 -4.31
CA MET A 24 -13.64 22.53 -3.10
C MET A 24 -14.14 23.23 -1.83
N GLU A 25 -14.17 24.57 -1.83
CA GLU A 25 -14.67 25.38 -0.70
C GLU A 25 -16.13 25.09 -0.35
N ARG A 26 -16.95 24.67 -1.32
CA ARG A 26 -18.38 24.37 -1.10
C ARG A 26 -18.63 22.90 -0.76
N SER A 27 -17.69 22.00 -1.04
CA SER A 27 -17.83 20.56 -0.82
C SER A 27 -17.87 20.16 0.65
N GLN A 28 -19.03 19.68 1.12
CA GLN A 28 -19.18 19.11 2.47
C GLN A 28 -18.37 17.82 2.64
N GLN A 29 -18.26 17.01 1.58
CA GLN A 29 -17.50 15.75 1.61
C GLN A 29 -16.01 16.00 1.83
N LEU A 30 -15.43 16.98 1.12
CA LEU A 30 -14.02 17.33 1.30
C LEU A 30 -13.75 17.97 2.66
N ARG A 31 -14.69 18.77 3.20
CA ARG A 31 -14.59 19.30 4.57
C ARG A 31 -14.57 18.22 5.64
N GLY A 32 -15.30 17.13 5.44
CA GLY A 32 -15.33 15.99 6.36
C GLY A 32 -14.13 15.06 6.24
N LEU A 33 -13.29 15.22 5.22
CA LEU A 33 -12.18 14.32 4.95
C LEU A 33 -11.09 14.51 6.02
N ARG A 34 -10.88 13.47 6.83
CA ARG A 34 -9.82 13.45 7.83
C ARG A 34 -8.52 13.00 7.19
N ARG A 35 -7.42 13.63 7.60
CA ARG A 35 -6.08 13.17 7.21
C ARG A 35 -5.81 11.81 7.85
N HIS A 36 -5.89 10.75 7.05
CA HIS A 36 -5.45 9.42 7.45
C HIS A 36 -3.98 9.26 7.09
N LYS A 37 -3.11 9.19 8.09
CA LYS A 37 -1.72 8.78 7.88
C LYS A 37 -1.69 7.25 7.88
N LEU A 38 -1.82 6.65 6.71
CA LEU A 38 -1.63 5.21 6.55
C LEU A 38 -0.13 4.91 6.56
N ARG A 39 0.36 4.19 7.56
CA ARG A 39 1.71 3.64 7.54
C ARG A 39 1.68 2.32 6.77
N PRO A 40 2.75 1.96 6.03
CA PRO A 40 2.81 0.72 5.27
C PRO A 40 2.48 -0.56 6.07
N LEU A 41 2.60 -0.54 7.39
CA LEU A 41 2.35 -1.69 8.28
C LEU A 41 1.17 -1.50 9.25
N ASP A 42 0.37 -0.42 9.13
CA ASP A 42 -0.79 -0.21 10.03
C ASP A 42 -1.87 -1.29 9.87
N LYS A 43 -1.89 -1.96 8.71
CA LYS A 43 -2.73 -3.14 8.46
C LYS A 43 -1.83 -4.24 7.91
N PRO A 44 -1.22 -5.08 8.78
CA PRO A 44 -0.26 -6.07 8.35
C PRO A 44 -0.90 -7.00 7.30
N LEU A 45 -0.22 -7.16 6.17
CA LEU A 45 -0.67 -8.03 5.07
C LEU A 45 -0.80 -9.49 5.50
N ILE A 46 -0.01 -9.90 6.50
CA ILE A 46 -0.06 -11.24 7.08
C ILE A 46 -1.01 -11.18 8.28
N PRO A 47 -2.18 -11.84 8.22
CA PRO A 47 -3.07 -11.96 9.37
C PRO A 47 -2.35 -12.67 10.52
N TYR A 48 -2.48 -12.20 11.76
CA TYR A 48 -1.90 -12.86 12.95
C TYR A 48 -2.67 -14.13 13.38
N THR A 49 -3.13 -14.92 12.44
CA THR A 49 -3.73 -16.22 12.74
C THR A 49 -2.64 -17.22 13.12
N LYS A 50 -2.99 -18.24 13.92
CA LYS A 50 -2.02 -19.29 14.31
C LYS A 50 -1.39 -19.99 13.11
N GLU A 51 -2.18 -20.22 12.06
CA GLU A 51 -1.75 -20.84 10.81
C GLU A 51 -0.75 -19.96 10.06
N ALA A 52 -1.01 -18.66 9.94
CA ALA A 52 -0.10 -17.74 9.26
C ALA A 52 1.23 -17.56 10.02
N ILE A 53 1.21 -17.59 11.35
CA ILE A 53 2.42 -17.55 12.18
C ILE A 53 3.23 -18.85 11.99
N ALA A 54 2.57 -20.01 11.97
CA ALA A 54 3.22 -21.29 11.75
C ALA A 54 3.83 -21.38 10.33
N ALA A 55 3.10 -20.93 9.31
CA ALA A 55 3.60 -20.89 7.94
C ALA A 55 4.84 -19.99 7.81
N ARG A 56 4.86 -18.85 8.51
CA ARG A 56 6.03 -17.97 8.55
C ARG A 56 7.22 -18.63 9.24
N ALA A 57 7.02 -19.25 10.40
CA ALA A 57 8.09 -19.94 11.11
C ALA A 57 8.67 -21.11 10.29
N ALA A 58 7.82 -21.83 9.54
CA ALA A 58 8.28 -22.89 8.65
C ALA A 58 9.12 -22.35 7.48
N PHE A 59 8.75 -21.18 6.94
CA PHE A 59 9.49 -20.53 5.85
C PHE A 59 10.86 -20.01 6.33
N ASP A 60 10.89 -19.33 7.49
CA ASP A 60 12.13 -18.84 8.10
C ASP A 60 13.09 -20.03 8.39
N ALA A 61 12.56 -21.15 8.92
CA ALA A 61 13.36 -22.35 9.17
C ALA A 61 13.90 -23.04 7.91
N ALA A 62 13.18 -22.96 6.79
CA ALA A 62 13.64 -23.51 5.51
C ALA A 62 14.82 -22.69 4.96
N ILE A 63 14.74 -21.35 5.04
CA ILE A 63 15.84 -20.46 4.64
C ILE A 63 17.07 -20.69 5.52
N ASP A 64 16.89 -20.76 6.84
CA ASP A 64 18.00 -20.99 7.77
C ASP A 64 18.70 -22.34 7.50
N ALA A 65 17.95 -23.35 7.03
CA ALA A 65 18.51 -24.65 6.65
C ALA A 65 19.29 -24.59 5.32
N GLU A 66 18.74 -23.93 4.29
CA GLU A 66 19.41 -23.69 3.02
C GLU A 66 20.74 -22.91 3.21
N ASP A 67 20.72 -21.82 3.99
CA ASP A 67 21.92 -21.04 4.33
C ASP A 67 22.99 -21.92 5.02
N PHE A 68 22.57 -22.84 5.88
CA PHE A 68 23.49 -23.76 6.57
C PHE A 68 24.13 -24.77 5.61
N GLU A 69 23.37 -25.28 4.64
CA GLU A 69 23.84 -26.22 3.62
C GLU A 69 24.83 -25.53 2.68
N ASP A 70 24.50 -24.35 2.16
CA ASP A 70 25.38 -23.54 1.29
C ASP A 70 26.70 -23.21 2.00
N GLN A 71 26.63 -22.87 3.29
CA GLN A 71 27.81 -22.57 4.08
C GLN A 71 28.67 -23.82 4.31
N ALA A 72 28.06 -24.97 4.59
CA ALA A 72 28.77 -26.24 4.75
C ALA A 72 29.49 -26.68 3.45
N ASP A 73 28.82 -26.54 2.30
CA ASP A 73 29.39 -26.84 0.99
C ASP A 73 30.59 -25.93 0.70
N SER A 74 30.51 -24.63 1.05
CA SER A 74 31.64 -23.69 0.89
C SER A 74 32.88 -24.09 1.71
N TYR A 75 32.71 -24.73 2.87
CA TYR A 75 33.81 -25.19 3.71
C TYR A 75 34.43 -26.51 3.23
N LEU A 76 33.67 -27.35 2.53
CA LEU A 76 34.14 -28.64 2.00
C LEU A 76 34.87 -28.52 0.66
N LEU A 77 34.64 -27.44 -0.09
CA LEU A 77 35.25 -27.16 -1.39
C LEU A 77 36.58 -26.37 -1.32
N ASN A 78 37.07 -26.03 -0.11
CA ASN A 78 38.34 -25.34 0.12
C ASN A 78 39.43 -26.24 0.70
#